data_AF-A0A518FW57-F1
#
_entry.id   AF-A0A518FW57-F1
#
_cell.length_a   1.000
_cell.length_b   1.000
_cell.length_c   1.000
_cell.angle_alpha   90.00
_cell.angle_beta   90.00
_cell.angle_gamma   90.00
#
_symmetry.space_group_name_H-M   'P 1'
#
loop_
_entity.id
_entity.type
_entity.pdbx_description
1 polymer ?
#
loop_
_entity_poly.entity_id
_entity_poly.type
_entity_poly.pdbx_seq_one_letter_code
_entity_poly.pdbx_strand_id
1 'polypeptide(L)'
;MQSDLSEVDPVPHTESTSSPSGQSSYKGRVILLAVLLLTFGLVYWQFGDLLSLEQLSARESSFREYQLKNPWLVYGLAFVAYVVVAGLSLPGAAGMTLLLGWLFGFGRGVVVVSFASTAGASIAFLMSRYLMRDAIQNRFGTRLQTFNSALAKEGAFYLFSLRLIPAVPFFVINVVMGLTPIRLRTFWWVSQLGMLPGTAAYVYAGASVPSLQFIAERGVSSIVSPRILAAFMILGLFPLIAKYSYTFIRKKIGRKSTDKFVDTTE
;
A
#
# COMPACT_ATOMS: atom_id res chain seq x y z
N MET A 1 36.71 -74.08 12.37
CA MET A 1 37.64 -73.06 12.89
C MET A 1 37.69 -71.96 11.84
N GLN A 2 36.85 -70.94 12.04
CA GLN A 2 37.22 -69.51 12.11
C GLN A 2 37.62 -68.95 10.74
N SER A 3 36.73 -68.27 10.01
CA SER A 3 36.31 -66.86 10.20
C SER A 3 37.48 -65.88 10.15
N ASP A 4 37.58 -65.12 9.04
CA ASP A 4 37.75 -63.66 9.08
C ASP A 4 37.68 -63.08 7.65
N LEU A 5 36.62 -62.32 7.34
CA LEU A 5 36.55 -60.84 7.34
C LEU A 5 37.20 -60.25 6.07
N SER A 6 36.42 -60.04 5.00
CA SER A 6 35.74 -58.76 4.72
C SER A 6 36.70 -57.59 4.53
N GLU A 7 37.33 -57.51 3.36
CA GLU A 7 37.98 -56.29 2.89
C GLU A 7 36.95 -55.52 2.06
N VAL A 8 36.15 -54.71 2.76
CA VAL A 8 35.27 -53.71 2.16
C VAL A 8 36.11 -52.46 1.99
N ASP A 9 36.37 -52.06 0.75
CA ASP A 9 37.01 -50.80 0.42
C ASP A 9 36.28 -49.63 1.11
N PRO A 10 37.00 -48.69 1.73
CA PRO A 10 36.36 -47.54 2.36
C PRO A 10 35.76 -46.65 1.27
N VAL A 11 34.44 -46.50 1.30
CA VAL A 11 33.71 -45.48 0.53
C VAL A 11 34.30 -44.11 0.91
N PRO A 12 34.73 -43.28 -0.04
CA PRO A 12 35.23 -41.95 0.29
C PRO A 12 34.07 -41.15 0.87
N HIS A 13 34.20 -40.76 2.14
CA HIS A 13 33.31 -39.81 2.77
C HIS A 13 33.41 -38.49 1.99
N THR A 14 32.42 -38.20 1.15
CA THR A 14 32.20 -36.85 0.66
C THR A 14 31.92 -35.98 1.88
N GLU A 15 32.93 -35.22 2.30
CA GLU A 15 32.76 -34.13 3.26
C GLU A 15 31.64 -33.24 2.75
N SER A 16 30.53 -33.24 3.49
CA SER A 16 29.45 -32.29 3.30
C SER A 16 30.00 -30.91 3.68
N THR A 17 30.49 -30.18 2.68
CA THR A 17 30.79 -28.75 2.80
C THR A 17 29.49 -28.04 3.15
N SER A 18 29.27 -27.85 4.45
CA SER A 18 28.21 -27.01 4.99
C SER A 18 28.46 -25.57 4.53
N SER A 19 27.77 -25.19 3.45
CA SER A 19 27.75 -23.81 2.99
C SER A 19 27.09 -22.94 4.06
N PRO A 20 27.73 -21.89 4.60
CA PRO A 20 27.12 -21.02 5.60
C PRO A 20 26.16 -20.04 4.90
N SER A 21 25.03 -20.51 4.39
CA SER A 21 24.05 -19.71 3.66
C SER A 21 23.05 -18.96 4.57
N GLY A 22 23.51 -18.45 5.72
CA GLY A 22 22.65 -17.81 6.73
C GLY A 22 23.04 -16.40 7.16
N GLN A 23 24.31 -15.99 7.00
CA GLN A 23 24.80 -14.73 7.61
C GLN A 23 24.73 -13.50 6.70
N SER A 24 24.75 -13.67 5.37
CA SER A 24 24.72 -12.53 4.43
C SER A 24 23.38 -11.76 4.44
N SER A 25 22.27 -12.48 4.65
CA SER A 25 20.91 -11.90 4.58
C SER A 25 20.55 -11.01 5.77
N TYR A 26 21.09 -11.27 6.97
CA TYR A 26 20.78 -10.46 8.16
C TYR A 26 21.56 -9.14 8.17
N LYS A 27 22.85 -9.16 7.81
CA LYS A 27 23.69 -7.95 7.76
C LYS A 27 23.15 -6.96 6.73
N GLY A 28 22.75 -7.43 5.55
CA GLY A 28 22.13 -6.58 4.52
C GLY A 28 20.82 -5.93 4.99
N ARG A 29 19.97 -6.66 5.72
CA ARG A 29 18.72 -6.11 6.28
C ARG A 29 18.97 -5.11 7.41
N VAL A 30 19.96 -5.36 8.26
CA VAL A 30 20.37 -4.43 9.32
C VAL A 30 20.95 -3.16 8.71
N ILE A 31 21.77 -3.28 7.66
CA ILE A 31 22.30 -2.12 6.93
C ILE A 31 21.18 -1.33 6.25
N LEU A 32 20.22 -2.00 5.61
CA LEU A 32 19.10 -1.32 4.95
C LEU A 32 18.18 -0.60 5.97
N LEU A 33 17.88 -1.26 7.10
CA LEU A 33 17.13 -0.63 8.19
C LEU A 33 17.91 0.53 8.83
N ALA A 34 19.22 0.36 9.01
CA ALA A 34 20.08 1.43 9.51
C ALA A 34 20.10 2.61 8.54
N VAL A 35 20.23 2.38 7.23
CA VAL A 35 20.20 3.42 6.21
C VAL A 35 18.84 4.12 6.18
N LEU A 36 17.73 3.39 6.27
CA LEU A 36 16.38 3.97 6.34
C LEU A 36 16.16 4.79 7.61
N LEU A 37 16.60 4.29 8.77
CA LEU A 37 16.51 5.02 10.04
C LEU A 37 17.44 6.24 10.05
N LEU A 38 18.63 6.13 9.46
CA LEU A 38 19.59 7.23 9.35
C LEU A 38 19.09 8.30 8.39
N THR A 39 18.51 7.92 7.24
CA THR A 39 17.88 8.89 6.34
C THR A 39 16.66 9.55 6.97
N PHE A 40 15.80 8.79 7.66
CA PHE A 40 14.66 9.36 8.38
C PHE A 40 15.11 10.31 9.51
N GLY A 41 16.14 9.92 10.27
CA GLY A 41 16.75 10.72 11.33
C GLY A 41 17.45 11.97 10.79
N LEU A 42 18.17 11.88 9.68
CA LEU A 42 18.79 13.02 9.00
C LEU A 42 17.75 13.97 8.42
N VAL A 43 16.68 13.46 7.82
CA VAL A 43 15.57 14.30 7.34
C VAL A 43 14.86 14.97 8.50
N TYR A 44 14.60 14.26 9.60
CA TYR A 44 14.00 14.85 10.80
C TYR A 44 14.93 15.88 11.45
N TRP A 45 16.23 15.64 11.51
CA TRP A 45 17.17 16.60 12.09
C TRP A 45 17.37 17.83 11.18
N GLN A 46 17.44 17.64 9.87
CA GLN A 46 17.66 18.71 8.88
C GLN A 46 16.39 19.55 8.63
N PHE A 47 15.22 18.91 8.68
CA PHE A 47 13.94 19.55 8.31
C PHE A 47 12.93 19.58 9.45
N GLY A 48 13.20 19.01 10.63
CA GLY A 48 12.25 18.96 11.75
C GLY A 48 11.81 20.34 12.22
N ASP A 49 12.76 21.27 12.30
CA ASP A 49 12.46 22.67 12.65
C ASP A 49 11.74 23.41 11.51
N LEU A 50 12.10 23.12 10.25
CA LEU A 50 11.41 23.63 9.04
C LEU A 50 9.99 23.05 8.86
N LEU A 51 9.76 21.84 9.37
CA LEU A 51 8.48 21.12 9.39
C LEU A 51 7.67 21.38 10.67
N SER A 52 8.19 22.19 11.59
CA SER A 52 7.44 22.62 12.78
C SER A 52 6.18 23.36 12.36
N LEU A 53 5.07 23.07 13.05
CA LEU A 53 3.78 23.65 12.71
C LEU A 53 3.82 25.19 12.78
N GLU A 54 4.59 25.76 13.71
CA GLU A 54 4.76 27.21 13.83
C GLU A 54 5.41 27.82 12.58
N GLN A 55 6.50 27.26 12.07
CA GLN A 55 7.18 27.80 10.89
C GLN A 55 6.40 27.58 9.59
N LEU A 56 5.74 26.42 9.44
CA LEU A 56 4.83 26.18 8.31
C LEU A 56 3.67 27.15 8.30
N SER A 57 3.13 27.47 9.48
CA SER A 57 2.06 28.44 9.63
C SER A 57 2.53 29.86 9.26
N ALA A 58 3.71 30.28 9.71
CA ALA A 58 4.30 31.58 9.42
C ALA A 58 4.65 31.77 7.92
N ARG A 59 4.91 30.66 7.20
CA ARG A 59 5.25 30.66 5.77
C ARG A 59 4.11 30.22 4.86
N GLU A 60 2.91 29.99 5.41
CA GLU A 60 1.76 29.49 4.65
C GLU A 60 1.45 30.39 3.43
N SER A 61 1.42 31.70 3.64
CA SER A 61 1.13 32.67 2.58
C SER A 61 2.18 32.63 1.45
N SER A 62 3.46 32.58 1.79
CA SER A 62 4.56 32.48 0.82
C SER A 62 4.54 31.15 0.06
N PHE A 63 4.23 30.03 0.71
CA PHE A 63 4.10 28.73 0.06
C PHE A 63 2.92 28.70 -0.93
N ARG A 64 1.76 29.24 -0.53
CA ARG A 64 0.59 29.34 -1.41
C ARG A 64 0.87 30.24 -2.60
N GLU A 65 1.54 31.37 -2.39
CA GLU A 65 1.93 32.28 -3.48
C GLU A 65 2.91 31.61 -4.45
N TYR A 66 3.92 30.89 -3.93
CA TYR A 66 4.86 30.13 -4.76
C TYR A 66 4.16 29.02 -5.56
N GLN A 67 3.23 28.30 -4.94
CA GLN A 67 2.42 27.28 -5.60
C GLN A 67 1.57 27.88 -6.74
N LEU A 68 0.97 29.06 -6.52
CA LEU A 68 0.20 29.76 -7.55
C LEU A 68 1.08 30.21 -8.72
N LYS A 69 2.32 30.64 -8.45
CA LYS A 69 3.31 31.03 -9.47
C LYS A 69 3.89 29.82 -10.22
N ASN A 70 4.09 28.69 -9.56
CA ASN A 70 4.79 27.51 -10.12
C ASN A 70 4.01 26.19 -9.92
N PRO A 71 2.75 26.08 -10.37
CA PRO A 71 1.87 24.96 -10.00
C PRO A 71 2.41 23.59 -10.46
N TRP A 72 2.91 23.49 -11.69
CA TRP A 72 3.41 22.23 -12.26
C TRP A 72 4.64 21.69 -11.54
N LEU A 73 5.55 22.58 -11.12
CA LEU A 73 6.74 22.19 -10.37
C LEU A 73 6.36 21.68 -8.99
N VAL A 74 5.45 22.36 -8.30
CA VAL A 74 4.98 21.91 -6.97
C VAL A 74 4.22 20.60 -7.06
N TYR A 75 3.36 20.40 -8.08
CA TYR A 75 2.68 19.12 -8.31
C TYR A 75 3.67 18.00 -8.62
N GLY A 76 4.67 18.26 -9.48
CA GLY A 76 5.70 17.29 -9.83
C GLY A 76 6.53 16.87 -8.61
N LEU A 77 6.97 17.82 -7.79
CA LEU A 77 7.75 17.54 -6.60
C LEU A 77 6.93 16.75 -5.56
N ALA A 78 5.68 17.16 -5.32
CA ALA A 78 4.78 16.46 -4.41
C ALA A 78 4.47 15.03 -4.89
N PHE A 79 4.29 14.85 -6.21
CA PHE A 79 4.10 13.54 -6.82
C PHE A 79 5.31 12.63 -6.58
N VAL A 80 6.52 13.10 -6.92
CA VAL A 80 7.75 12.33 -6.75
C VAL A 80 8.00 12.00 -5.29
N ALA A 81 7.85 12.97 -4.39
CA ALA A 81 8.01 12.75 -2.95
C ALA A 81 7.04 11.68 -2.44
N TYR A 82 5.77 11.72 -2.86
CA TYR A 82 4.78 10.72 -2.46
C TYR A 82 5.13 9.33 -3.03
N VAL A 83 5.55 9.26 -4.29
CA VAL A 83 5.99 8.00 -4.93
C VAL A 83 7.15 7.39 -4.16
N VAL A 84 8.12 8.19 -3.71
CA VAL A 84 9.25 7.72 -2.89
C VAL A 84 8.77 7.18 -1.55
N VAL A 85 7.95 7.95 -0.82
CA VAL A 85 7.39 7.52 0.48
C VAL A 85 6.60 6.23 0.34
N ALA A 86 5.69 6.15 -0.64
CA ALA A 86 4.86 4.97 -0.86
C ALA A 86 5.65 3.77 -1.42
N GLY A 87 6.60 4.00 -2.32
CA GLY A 87 7.41 2.96 -2.96
C GLY A 87 8.45 2.34 -2.02
N LEU A 88 9.08 3.16 -1.19
CA LEU A 88 9.97 2.70 -0.11
C LEU A 88 9.19 2.27 1.14
N SER A 89 7.87 2.39 1.11
CA SER A 89 6.98 1.94 2.19
C SER A 89 7.27 2.60 3.53
N LEU A 90 7.65 3.88 3.47
CA LEU A 90 7.93 4.71 4.63
C LEU A 90 6.61 5.05 5.35
N PRO A 91 6.63 5.15 6.69
CA PRO A 91 5.49 5.68 7.42
C PRO A 91 5.24 7.14 7.04
N GLY A 92 3.98 7.59 7.12
CA GLY A 92 3.61 9.00 6.91
C GLY A 92 2.77 9.30 5.67
N ALA A 93 2.50 8.32 4.80
CA ALA A 93 1.68 8.53 3.60
C ALA A 93 0.28 9.11 3.88
N ALA A 94 -0.35 8.75 5.02
CA ALA A 94 -1.63 9.31 5.44
C ALA A 94 -1.53 10.81 5.77
N GLY A 95 -0.52 11.22 6.56
CA GLY A 95 -0.26 12.62 6.87
C GLY A 95 0.08 13.43 5.62
N MET A 96 0.91 12.86 4.73
CA MET A 96 1.22 13.47 3.44
C MET A 96 -0.03 13.65 2.58
N THR A 97 -0.95 12.68 2.58
CA THR A 97 -2.22 12.79 1.84
C THR A 97 -3.10 13.94 2.36
N LEU A 98 -3.18 14.11 3.68
CA LEU A 98 -3.89 15.23 4.30
C LEU A 98 -3.23 16.56 3.92
N LEU A 99 -1.90 16.65 4.02
CA LEU A 99 -1.13 17.85 3.67
C LEU A 99 -1.33 18.25 2.22
N LEU A 100 -1.27 17.29 1.29
CA LEU A 100 -1.49 17.55 -0.13
C LEU A 100 -2.95 17.91 -0.43
N GLY A 101 -3.91 17.39 0.33
CA GLY A 101 -5.31 17.82 0.25
C GLY A 101 -5.50 19.28 0.69
N TRP A 102 -4.86 19.68 1.78
CA TRP A 102 -4.85 21.07 2.25
C TRP A 102 -4.16 22.01 1.26
N LEU A 103 -3.04 21.59 0.67
CA LEU A 103 -2.25 22.41 -0.24
C LEU A 103 -2.90 22.56 -1.62
N PHE A 104 -3.43 21.46 -2.18
CA PHE A 104 -3.93 21.44 -3.56
C PHE A 104 -5.44 21.53 -3.69
N GLY A 105 -6.17 21.42 -2.57
CA GLY A 105 -7.61 21.26 -2.54
C GLY A 105 -8.05 19.88 -3.05
N PHE A 106 -9.36 19.63 -2.99
CA PHE A 106 -9.91 18.29 -3.22
C PHE A 106 -9.60 17.72 -4.62
N GLY A 107 -10.00 18.41 -5.70
CA GLY A 107 -9.89 17.86 -7.05
C GLY A 107 -8.45 17.56 -7.47
N ARG A 108 -7.55 18.54 -7.35
CA ARG A 108 -6.14 18.39 -7.74
C ARG A 108 -5.39 17.45 -6.79
N GLY A 109 -5.68 17.54 -5.48
CA GLY A 109 -5.13 16.63 -4.48
C GLY A 109 -5.47 15.17 -4.77
N VAL A 110 -6.72 14.87 -5.14
CA VAL A 110 -7.14 13.51 -5.49
C VAL A 110 -6.36 13.00 -6.70
N VAL A 111 -6.25 13.80 -7.76
CA VAL A 111 -5.50 13.39 -8.97
C VAL A 111 -4.03 13.11 -8.61
N VAL A 112 -3.34 14.07 -7.98
CA VAL A 112 -1.91 13.93 -7.66
C VAL A 112 -1.67 12.73 -6.74
N VAL A 113 -2.41 12.63 -5.63
CA VAL A 113 -2.21 11.54 -4.65
C VAL A 113 -2.61 10.19 -5.22
N SER A 114 -3.71 10.10 -5.98
CA SER A 114 -4.20 8.81 -6.46
C SER A 114 -3.24 8.18 -7.47
N PHE A 115 -2.66 8.97 -8.38
CA PHE A 115 -1.65 8.47 -9.31
C PHE A 115 -0.30 8.24 -8.63
N ALA A 116 0.13 9.13 -7.72
CA ALA A 116 1.40 8.97 -6.99
C ALA A 116 1.39 7.73 -6.08
N SER A 117 0.30 7.49 -5.37
CA SER A 117 0.15 6.32 -4.49
C SER A 117 0.15 5.01 -5.28
N THR A 118 -0.49 4.97 -6.44
CA THR A 118 -0.50 3.78 -7.31
C THR A 118 0.86 3.54 -7.96
N ALA A 119 1.57 4.60 -8.36
CA ALA A 119 2.94 4.51 -8.85
C ALA A 119 3.90 4.00 -7.76
N GLY A 120 3.84 4.55 -6.55
CA GLY A 120 4.61 4.04 -5.41
C GLY A 120 4.27 2.59 -5.06
N ALA A 121 2.99 2.23 -5.02
CA ALA A 121 2.56 0.84 -4.81
C ALA A 121 3.14 -0.11 -5.87
N SER A 122 3.22 0.35 -7.12
CA SER A 122 3.78 -0.42 -8.23
C SER A 122 5.29 -0.61 -8.09
N ILE A 123 6.01 0.40 -7.62
CA ILE A 123 7.44 0.26 -7.28
C ILE A 123 7.62 -0.77 -6.16
N ALA A 124 6.90 -0.64 -5.06
CA ALA A 124 6.97 -1.59 -3.93
C ALA A 124 6.64 -3.03 -4.37
N PHE A 125 5.64 -3.19 -5.24
CA PHE A 125 5.27 -4.46 -5.87
C PHE A 125 6.42 -5.05 -6.70
N LEU A 126 7.08 -4.25 -7.55
CA LEU A 126 8.18 -4.71 -8.40
C LEU A 126 9.43 -5.03 -7.57
N MET A 127 9.71 -4.24 -6.54
CA MET A 127 10.78 -4.51 -5.58
C MET A 127 10.56 -5.85 -4.88
N SER A 128 9.34 -6.12 -4.43
CA SER A 128 8.98 -7.44 -3.86
C SER A 128 9.18 -8.56 -4.88
N ARG A 129 8.74 -8.35 -6.12
CA ARG A 129 8.79 -9.35 -7.20
C ARG A 129 10.20 -9.73 -7.64
N TYR A 130 11.08 -8.75 -7.79
CA TYR A 130 12.39 -8.97 -8.43
C TYR A 130 13.55 -8.97 -7.45
N LEU A 131 13.47 -8.25 -6.32
CA LEU A 131 14.59 -8.14 -5.39
C LEU A 131 14.41 -8.99 -4.12
N MET A 132 13.17 -9.18 -3.66
CA MET A 132 12.90 -9.80 -2.35
C MET A 132 12.16 -11.14 -2.41
N ARG A 133 11.99 -11.71 -3.61
CA ARG A 133 11.13 -12.88 -3.84
C ARG A 133 11.51 -14.06 -2.96
N ASP A 134 12.75 -14.53 -3.07
CA ASP A 134 13.20 -15.75 -2.38
C ASP A 134 13.24 -15.55 -0.86
N ALA A 135 13.68 -14.37 -0.43
CA ALA A 135 13.74 -13.97 0.98
C ALA A 135 12.37 -13.99 1.67
N ILE A 136 11.31 -13.56 0.98
CA ILE A 136 9.96 -13.48 1.54
C ILE A 136 9.24 -14.81 1.35
N GLN A 137 9.42 -15.48 0.20
CA GLN A 137 8.80 -16.78 -0.07
C GLN A 137 9.27 -17.86 0.92
N ASN A 138 10.54 -17.87 1.32
CA ASN A 138 11.05 -18.80 2.33
C ASN A 138 10.47 -18.56 3.73
N ARG A 139 10.07 -17.32 4.04
CA ARG A 139 9.54 -16.95 5.37
C ARG A 139 8.01 -17.01 5.45
N PHE A 140 7.31 -16.83 4.32
CA PHE A 140 5.87 -16.67 4.27
C PHE A 140 5.15 -17.59 3.26
N GLY A 141 5.86 -18.59 2.70
CA GLY A 141 5.35 -19.45 1.62
C GLY A 141 3.97 -20.08 1.90
N THR A 142 3.73 -20.60 3.11
CA THR A 142 2.44 -21.19 3.48
C THR A 142 1.31 -20.14 3.52
N ARG A 143 1.58 -18.92 3.99
CA ARG A 143 0.58 -17.84 3.98
C ARG A 143 0.31 -17.34 2.56
N LEU A 144 1.33 -17.32 1.71
CA LEU A 144 1.22 -16.97 0.28
C LEU A 144 0.30 -17.91 -0.50
N GLN A 145 0.21 -19.20 -0.12
CA GLN A 145 -0.74 -20.12 -0.73
C GLN A 145 -2.19 -19.65 -0.57
N THR A 146 -2.57 -19.14 0.61
CA THR A 146 -3.91 -18.59 0.84
C THR A 146 -4.21 -17.41 -0.09
N PHE A 147 -3.25 -16.49 -0.25
CA PHE A 147 -3.40 -15.36 -1.18
C PHE A 147 -3.48 -15.81 -2.64
N ASN A 148 -2.65 -16.76 -3.05
CA ASN A 148 -2.67 -17.32 -4.40
C ASN A 148 -3.99 -18.03 -4.70
N SER A 149 -4.53 -18.82 -3.76
CA SER A 149 -5.82 -19.50 -3.92
C SER A 149 -6.98 -18.51 -3.99
N ALA A 150 -6.98 -17.46 -3.13
CA ALA A 150 -7.98 -16.41 -3.18
C ALA A 150 -7.91 -15.62 -4.50
N LEU A 151 -6.70 -15.28 -4.95
CA LEU A 151 -6.47 -14.62 -6.22
C LEU A 151 -6.87 -15.51 -7.42
N ALA A 152 -6.63 -16.82 -7.38
CA ALA A 152 -7.06 -17.74 -8.44
C ALA A 152 -8.59 -17.83 -8.55
N LYS A 153 -9.29 -17.71 -7.40
CA LYS A 153 -10.76 -17.78 -7.33
C LYS A 153 -11.45 -16.47 -7.73
N GLU A 154 -10.94 -15.34 -7.23
CA GLU A 154 -11.61 -14.02 -7.33
C GLU A 154 -10.87 -13.03 -8.24
N GLY A 155 -9.64 -13.34 -8.67
CA GLY A 155 -8.86 -12.54 -9.60
C GLY A 155 -8.65 -11.11 -9.13
N ALA A 156 -8.82 -10.16 -10.05
CA ALA A 156 -8.71 -8.72 -9.77
C ALA A 156 -9.63 -8.24 -8.63
N PHE A 157 -10.79 -8.90 -8.42
CA PHE A 157 -11.74 -8.51 -7.39
C PHE A 157 -11.21 -8.73 -5.97
N TYR A 158 -10.33 -9.72 -5.78
CA TYR A 158 -9.68 -9.97 -4.49
C TYR A 158 -8.78 -8.79 -4.09
N LEU A 159 -7.91 -8.34 -5.01
CA LEU A 159 -7.07 -7.17 -4.79
C LEU A 159 -7.92 -5.90 -4.57
N PHE A 160 -8.95 -5.70 -5.38
CA PHE A 160 -9.88 -4.56 -5.22
C PHE A 160 -10.49 -4.55 -3.81
N SER A 161 -10.98 -5.69 -3.35
CA SER A 161 -11.56 -5.84 -2.02
C SER A 161 -10.55 -5.56 -0.91
N LEU A 162 -9.32 -6.06 -1.03
CA LEU A 162 -8.24 -5.77 -0.09
C LEU A 162 -7.92 -4.27 0.00
N ARG A 163 -7.97 -3.53 -1.11
CA ARG A 163 -7.72 -2.08 -1.14
C ARG A 163 -8.81 -1.27 -0.45
N LEU A 164 -10.03 -1.80 -0.40
CA LEU A 164 -11.15 -1.15 0.28
C LEU A 164 -11.17 -1.42 1.79
N ILE A 165 -10.49 -2.46 2.27
CA ILE A 165 -10.43 -2.81 3.70
C ILE A 165 -9.37 -1.93 4.38
N PRO A 166 -9.75 -0.97 5.26
CA PRO A 166 -8.79 -0.05 5.87
C PRO A 166 -7.82 -0.73 6.85
N ALA A 167 -8.21 -1.90 7.38
CA ALA A 167 -7.44 -2.64 8.36
C ALA A 167 -6.19 -3.32 7.78
N VAL A 168 -6.11 -3.50 6.46
CA VAL A 168 -4.95 -4.13 5.83
C VAL A 168 -3.90 -3.06 5.51
N PRO A 169 -2.68 -3.13 6.08
CA PRO A 169 -1.67 -2.11 5.84
C PRO A 169 -1.28 -2.00 4.36
N PHE A 170 -1.18 -0.78 3.85
CA PHE A 170 -0.87 -0.48 2.44
C PHE A 170 0.36 -1.25 1.92
N PHE A 171 1.46 -1.26 2.68
CA PHE A 171 2.70 -1.96 2.32
C PHE A 171 2.53 -3.47 2.18
N VAL A 172 1.75 -4.08 3.09
CA VAL A 172 1.54 -5.53 3.11
C VAL A 172 0.89 -6.00 1.81
N ILE A 173 -0.12 -5.27 1.32
CA ILE A 173 -0.78 -5.58 0.04
C ILE A 173 0.24 -5.53 -1.11
N ASN A 174 1.05 -4.48 -1.18
CA ASN A 174 2.01 -4.29 -2.27
C ASN A 174 3.04 -5.44 -2.31
N VAL A 175 3.60 -5.80 -1.16
CA VAL A 175 4.59 -6.87 -1.04
C VAL A 175 3.99 -8.21 -1.39
N VAL A 176 2.86 -8.58 -0.77
CA VAL A 176 2.24 -9.89 -0.97
C VAL A 176 1.84 -10.06 -2.43
N MET A 177 1.23 -9.04 -3.04
CA MET A 177 0.81 -9.10 -4.43
C MET A 177 1.99 -9.23 -5.40
N GLY A 178 3.14 -8.63 -5.09
CA GLY A 178 4.37 -8.76 -5.88
C GLY A 178 4.85 -10.20 -6.03
N LEU A 179 4.56 -11.04 -5.03
CA LEU A 179 4.93 -12.45 -4.99
C LEU A 179 3.89 -13.38 -5.65
N THR A 180 2.70 -12.86 -5.93
CA THR A 180 1.65 -13.62 -6.66
C THR A 180 1.87 -13.57 -8.18
N PRO A 181 1.20 -14.44 -8.96
CA PRO A 181 1.22 -14.41 -10.42
C PRO A 181 0.52 -13.20 -11.08
N ILE A 182 -0.08 -12.28 -10.30
CA ILE A 182 -0.82 -11.14 -10.88
C ILE A 182 0.09 -10.28 -11.76
N ARG A 183 -0.41 -9.83 -12.93
CA ARG A 183 0.37 -8.94 -13.81
C ARG A 183 0.40 -7.52 -13.23
N LEU A 184 1.50 -6.80 -13.42
CA LEU A 184 1.65 -5.41 -12.97
C LEU A 184 0.51 -4.52 -13.49
N ARG A 185 0.11 -4.67 -14.76
CA ARG A 185 -0.99 -3.90 -15.35
C ARG A 185 -2.32 -4.09 -14.60
N THR A 186 -2.64 -5.33 -14.22
CA THR A 186 -3.83 -5.63 -13.43
C THR A 186 -3.70 -5.06 -12.03
N PHE A 187 -2.54 -5.22 -11.38
CA PHE A 187 -2.27 -4.62 -10.08
C PHE A 187 -2.45 -3.09 -10.10
N TRP A 188 -1.95 -2.42 -11.13
CA TRP A 188 -1.98 -0.97 -11.29
C TRP A 188 -3.43 -0.46 -11.41
N TRP A 189 -4.19 -0.91 -12.43
CA TRP A 189 -5.55 -0.40 -12.65
C TRP A 189 -6.50 -0.75 -11.50
N VAL A 190 -6.36 -1.94 -10.92
CA VAL A 190 -7.17 -2.35 -9.78
C VAL A 190 -6.83 -1.54 -8.53
N SER A 191 -5.54 -1.29 -8.26
CA SER A 191 -5.14 -0.45 -7.13
C SER A 191 -5.58 1.00 -7.32
N GLN A 192 -5.48 1.53 -8.54
CA GLN A 192 -5.94 2.86 -8.89
C GLN A 192 -7.42 3.06 -8.51
N LEU A 193 -8.27 2.11 -8.92
CA LEU A 193 -9.71 2.16 -8.61
C LEU A 193 -10.03 1.84 -7.15
N GLY A 194 -9.38 0.81 -6.59
CA GLY A 194 -9.65 0.34 -5.24
C GLY A 194 -9.19 1.30 -4.15
N MET A 195 -8.15 2.09 -4.41
CA MET A 195 -7.65 3.10 -3.46
C MET A 195 -8.33 4.47 -3.62
N LEU A 196 -9.03 4.72 -4.73
CA LEU A 196 -9.60 6.04 -5.03
C LEU A 196 -10.61 6.51 -3.97
N PRO A 197 -11.55 5.68 -3.48
CA PRO A 197 -12.48 6.13 -2.42
C PRO A 197 -11.75 6.55 -1.15
N GLY A 198 -10.75 5.77 -0.73
CA GLY A 198 -9.94 6.08 0.45
C GLY A 198 -9.10 7.34 0.27
N THR A 199 -8.47 7.47 -0.91
CA THR A 199 -7.71 8.65 -1.28
C THR A 199 -8.59 9.90 -1.24
N ALA A 200 -9.79 9.84 -1.81
CA ALA A 200 -10.75 10.94 -1.80
C ALA A 200 -11.14 11.33 -0.36
N ALA A 201 -11.44 10.38 0.53
CA ALA A 201 -11.80 10.69 1.90
C ALA A 201 -10.68 11.42 2.67
N TYR A 202 -9.43 10.95 2.55
CA TYR A 202 -8.29 11.60 3.19
C TYR A 202 -7.99 12.97 2.57
N VAL A 203 -8.00 13.08 1.24
CA VAL A 203 -7.78 14.36 0.56
C VAL A 203 -8.88 15.36 0.91
N TYR A 204 -10.13 14.92 1.01
CA TYR A 204 -11.25 15.76 1.43
C TYR A 204 -11.05 16.28 2.86
N ALA A 205 -10.62 15.42 3.78
CA ALA A 205 -10.31 15.82 5.15
C ALA A 205 -9.21 16.89 5.18
N GLY A 206 -8.14 16.71 4.42
CA GLY A 206 -7.07 17.70 4.27
C GLY A 206 -7.55 19.01 3.65
N ALA A 207 -8.31 18.94 2.55
CA ALA A 207 -8.84 20.11 1.85
C ALA A 207 -9.88 20.91 2.67
N SER A 208 -10.46 20.29 3.70
CA SER A 208 -11.41 20.93 4.61
C SER A 208 -10.73 21.70 5.76
N VAL A 209 -9.41 21.56 5.91
CA VAL A 209 -8.64 22.30 6.92
C VAL A 209 -8.48 23.76 6.45
N PRO A 210 -8.94 24.76 7.23
CA PRO A 210 -8.85 26.16 6.82
C PRO A 210 -7.41 26.69 6.75
N SER A 211 -6.61 26.39 7.77
CA SER A 211 -5.21 26.83 7.89
C SER A 211 -4.42 25.89 8.79
N LEU A 212 -3.09 25.94 8.72
CA LEU A 212 -2.26 25.15 9.64
C LEU A 212 -2.29 25.72 11.06
N GLN A 213 -2.51 27.04 11.22
CA GLN A 213 -2.74 27.67 12.52
C GLN A 213 -3.96 27.07 13.23
N PHE A 214 -5.03 26.78 12.49
CA PHE A 214 -6.23 26.16 13.07
C PHE A 214 -5.94 24.80 13.73
N ILE A 215 -5.07 23.98 13.11
CA ILE A 215 -4.62 22.71 13.69
C ILE A 215 -3.67 22.95 14.86
N ALA A 216 -2.76 23.93 14.76
CA ALA A 216 -1.83 24.25 15.83
C ALA A 216 -2.55 24.73 17.11
N GLU A 217 -3.60 25.54 16.97
CA GLU A 217 -4.38 26.11 18.08
C GLU A 217 -5.38 25.12 18.69
N ARG A 218 -6.05 24.30 17.87
CA ARG A 218 -7.14 23.42 18.30
C ARG A 218 -6.78 21.94 18.36
N GLY A 219 -5.55 21.59 17.98
CA GLY A 219 -5.05 20.23 17.90
C GLY A 219 -5.58 19.45 16.70
N VAL A 220 -4.97 18.29 16.42
CA VAL A 220 -5.29 17.43 15.25
C VAL A 220 -6.72 16.88 15.30
N SER A 221 -7.33 16.79 16.49
CA SER A 221 -8.74 16.40 16.65
C SER A 221 -9.71 17.37 15.97
N SER A 222 -9.31 18.63 15.74
CA SER A 222 -10.12 19.63 15.03
C SER A 222 -10.39 19.29 13.56
N ILE A 223 -9.59 18.40 12.96
CA ILE A 223 -9.83 17.85 11.61
C ILE A 223 -11.03 16.90 11.63
N VAL A 224 -11.39 16.33 12.78
CA VAL A 224 -12.48 15.36 12.91
C VAL A 224 -13.83 16.09 12.96
N SER A 225 -14.41 16.35 11.79
CA SER A 225 -15.78 16.89 11.66
C SER A 225 -16.81 15.77 11.43
N PRO A 226 -18.10 15.98 11.77
CA PRO A 226 -19.16 15.01 11.46
C PRO A 226 -19.24 14.61 9.97
N ARG A 227 -18.90 15.53 9.05
CA ARG A 227 -18.85 15.24 7.61
C ARG A 227 -17.68 14.33 7.25
N ILE A 228 -16.52 14.52 7.87
CA ILE A 228 -15.35 13.66 7.67
C ILE A 228 -15.62 12.28 8.28
N LEU A 229 -16.19 12.22 9.48
CA LEU A 229 -16.63 10.96 10.08
C LEU A 229 -17.64 10.22 9.19
N ALA A 230 -18.61 10.92 8.61
CA ALA A 230 -19.54 10.34 7.65
C ALA A 230 -18.83 9.83 6.38
N ALA A 231 -17.88 10.58 5.82
CA ALA A 231 -17.11 10.15 4.66
C ALA A 231 -16.28 8.88 4.95
N PHE A 232 -15.62 8.81 6.10
CA PHE A 232 -14.88 7.63 6.53
C PHE A 232 -15.78 6.44 6.88
N MET A 233 -16.97 6.69 7.43
CA MET A 233 -17.98 5.67 7.69
C MET A 233 -18.52 5.09 6.39
N ILE A 234 -18.86 5.95 5.41
CA ILE A 234 -19.27 5.53 4.07
C ILE A 234 -18.15 4.72 3.39
N LEU A 235 -16.90 5.17 3.50
CA LEU A 235 -15.75 4.44 2.99
C LEU A 235 -15.60 3.05 3.63
N GLY A 236 -15.72 2.95 4.95
CA GLY A 236 -15.63 1.68 5.66
C GLY A 236 -16.80 0.72 5.35
N LEU A 237 -17.99 1.27 5.11
CA LEU A 237 -19.17 0.51 4.72
C LEU A 237 -19.19 0.18 3.21
N PHE A 238 -18.46 0.92 2.39
CA PHE A 238 -18.43 0.74 0.93
C PHE A 238 -18.12 -0.70 0.50
N PRO A 239 -17.08 -1.39 1.00
CA PRO A 239 -16.84 -2.79 0.64
C PRO A 239 -17.98 -3.73 1.05
N LEU A 240 -18.66 -3.47 2.17
CA LEU A 240 -19.85 -4.24 2.59
C LEU A 240 -21.02 -4.01 1.64
N ILE A 241 -21.29 -2.75 1.31
CA ILE A 241 -22.35 -2.35 0.37
C ILE A 241 -22.08 -2.94 -1.01
N ALA A 242 -20.85 -2.86 -1.52
CA ALA A 242 -20.44 -3.41 -2.81
C ALA A 242 -20.60 -4.95 -2.84
N LYS A 243 -20.19 -5.65 -1.77
CA LYS A 243 -20.38 -7.10 -1.66
C LYS A 243 -21.86 -7.47 -1.62
N TYR A 244 -22.67 -6.77 -0.83
CA TYR A 244 -24.10 -7.07 -0.68
C TYR A 244 -24.88 -6.76 -1.96
N SER A 245 -24.57 -5.66 -2.64
CA SER A 245 -25.20 -5.31 -3.92
C SER A 245 -24.84 -6.31 -5.02
N TYR A 246 -23.58 -6.76 -5.09
CA TYR A 246 -23.17 -7.80 -6.05
C TYR A 246 -23.90 -9.13 -5.83
N THR A 247 -24.00 -9.61 -4.58
CA THR A 247 -24.71 -10.86 -4.27
C THR A 247 -26.21 -10.75 -4.52
N PHE A 248 -26.81 -9.59 -4.22
CA PHE A 248 -28.22 -9.33 -4.46
C PHE A 248 -28.56 -9.31 -5.96
N ILE A 249 -27.73 -8.65 -6.77
CA ILE A 249 -27.87 -8.61 -8.23
C ILE A 249 -27.71 -10.02 -8.82
N ARG A 250 -26.68 -10.77 -8.40
CA ARG A 250 -26.46 -12.14 -8.87
C ARG A 250 -27.63 -13.07 -8.50
N LYS A 251 -28.19 -12.95 -7.31
CA LYS A 251 -29.36 -13.74 -6.87
C LYS A 251 -30.62 -13.39 -7.68
N LYS A 252 -30.83 -12.10 -8.00
CA LYS A 252 -31.97 -11.63 -8.78
C LYS A 252 -31.88 -12.03 -10.27
N ILE A 253 -30.68 -12.03 -10.84
CA ILE A 253 -30.42 -12.49 -12.22
C ILE A 253 -30.50 -14.02 -12.32
N GLY A 254 -29.95 -14.74 -11.34
CA GLY A 254 -30.06 -16.21 -11.27
C GLY A 254 -31.51 -16.69 -11.15
N ARG A 255 -32.36 -16.00 -10.36
CA ARG A 255 -33.78 -16.35 -10.20
C ARG A 255 -34.61 -16.12 -11.47
N LYS A 256 -34.32 -15.05 -12.23
CA LYS A 256 -35.00 -14.78 -13.53
C LYS A 256 -34.71 -15.81 -14.61
N SER A 257 -33.57 -16.52 -14.53
CA SER A 257 -33.22 -17.56 -15.52
C SER A 257 -33.90 -18.89 -15.21
N THR A 258 -34.24 -19.17 -13.95
CA THR A 258 -34.95 -20.39 -13.55
C THR A 258 -36.45 -20.29 -13.83
N ASP A 259 -37.08 -19.15 -13.54
CA ASP A 259 -38.50 -18.93 -13.83
C ASP A 259 -38.82 -19.00 -15.34
N LYS A 260 -37.87 -18.56 -16.19
CA LYS A 260 -38.04 -18.58 -17.66
C LYS A 260 -37.98 -19.97 -18.30
N PHE A 261 -37.39 -20.96 -17.61
CA PHE A 261 -37.32 -22.34 -18.10
C PHE A 261 -38.56 -23.15 -17.71
N VAL A 262 -39.20 -22.81 -16.58
CA VAL A 262 -40.42 -23.47 -16.10
C VAL A 262 -41.63 -23.05 -16.94
N ASP A 263 -41.69 -21.80 -17.38
CA ASP A 263 -42.80 -21.21 -18.14
C ASP A 263 -42.81 -21.57 -19.65
N THR A 264 -41.82 -22.32 -20.14
CA THR A 264 -41.74 -22.79 -21.55
C THR A 264 -42.02 -24.28 -21.72
N THR A 265 -42.35 -24.98 -20.64
CA THR A 265 -42.58 -26.43 -20.60
C THR A 265 -44.02 -26.83 -20.26
N GLU A 266 -44.93 -25.86 -20.16
CA GLU A 266 -46.39 -26.07 -20.12
C GLU A 266 -47.02 -25.65 -21.45
#